data_AF-Q940E3-F1
#
_entry.id   AF-Q940E3-F1
#
_cell.length_a   1.000
_cell.length_b   1.000
_cell.length_c   1.000
_cell.angle_alpha   90.00
_cell.angle_beta   90.00
_cell.angle_gamma   90.00
#
_symmetry.space_group_name_H-M   'P 1'
#
loop_
_entity.id
_entity.type
_entity.pdbx_description
1 polymer ?
#
loop_
_entity_poly.entity_id
_entity_poly.type
_entity_poly.pdbx_seq_one_letter_code
_entity_poly.pdbx_strand_id
1 'polypeptide(L)'
;MMEAIVRHISILGEYLGLIGEKLNGAEMISCGLAIHYAHSSKLALIEEQLGKLDTDDPSAIETSLEKYSDLVYLDNISVLHRIEILDKCFSHDTVEEIIDSLWNPPRLEQVSKDMVEHYFSPLSKSEPELELPTEVREAFT
;
A
#
# COMPACT_ATOMS: atom_id res chain seq x y z
N MET A 1 -6.87 -0.32 -24.18
CA MET A 1 -6.43 -1.24 -23.10
C MET A 1 -5.13 -0.76 -22.47
N MET A 2 -4.08 -0.47 -23.27
CA MET A 2 -2.79 0.05 -22.77
C MET A 2 -2.90 1.40 -22.03
N GLU A 3 -3.70 2.35 -22.53
CA GLU A 3 -3.88 3.66 -21.85
C GLU A 3 -4.55 3.56 -20.47
N ALA A 4 -5.43 2.57 -20.27
CA ALA A 4 -6.08 2.34 -18.98
C ALA A 4 -5.10 1.83 -17.92
N ILE A 5 -4.14 0.98 -18.32
CA ILE A 5 -3.11 0.44 -17.43
C ILE A 5 -2.12 1.54 -17.02
N VAL A 6 -1.69 2.39 -17.96
CA VAL A 6 -0.75 3.50 -17.68
C VAL A 6 -1.37 4.53 -16.74
N ARG A 7 -2.66 4.89 -16.96
CA ARG A 7 -3.37 5.84 -16.09
C ARG A 7 -3.54 5.30 -14.66
N HIS A 8 -3.78 4.00 -14.53
CA HIS A 8 -3.95 3.34 -13.25
C HIS A 8 -2.66 3.33 -12.40
N ILE A 9 -1.51 3.07 -13.02
CA ILE A 9 -0.20 3.14 -12.36
C ILE A 9 0.14 4.59 -11.99
N SER A 10 -0.24 5.57 -12.82
CA SER A 10 -0.01 7.00 -12.55
C SER A 10 -0.74 7.48 -11.29
N ILE A 11 -2.03 7.15 -11.14
CA ILE A 11 -2.85 7.57 -10.00
C ILE A 11 -2.38 6.90 -8.70
N LEU A 12 -2.03 5.62 -8.75
CA LEU A 12 -1.46 4.92 -7.59
C LEU A 12 -0.12 5.52 -7.18
N GLY A 13 0.72 5.93 -8.14
CA GLY A 13 1.98 6.62 -7.87
C GLY A 13 1.80 7.96 -7.15
N GLU A 14 0.85 8.78 -7.59
CA GLU A 14 0.52 10.05 -6.94
C GLU A 14 -0.05 9.84 -5.53
N TYR A 15 -0.97 8.88 -5.37
CA TYR A 15 -1.53 8.54 -4.06
C TYR A 15 -0.45 8.10 -3.05
N LEU A 16 0.38 7.14 -3.44
CA LEU A 16 1.46 6.65 -2.57
C LEU A 16 2.48 7.74 -2.27
N GLY A 17 2.76 8.62 -3.25
CA GLY A 17 3.66 9.75 -3.09
C GLY A 17 3.14 10.81 -2.12
N LEU A 18 1.84 11.15 -2.18
CA LEU A 18 1.24 12.18 -1.33
C LEU A 18 0.93 11.68 0.09
N ILE A 19 0.45 10.45 0.23
CA ILE A 19 0.00 9.90 1.52
C ILE A 19 1.12 9.16 2.26
N GLY A 20 2.13 8.69 1.55
CA GLY A 20 3.25 7.95 2.15
C GLY A 20 2.86 6.59 2.71
N GLU A 21 1.71 6.05 2.28
CA GLU A 21 1.26 4.71 2.67
C GLU A 21 2.21 3.63 2.16
N LYS A 22 2.42 2.59 2.98
CA LYS A 22 3.25 1.44 2.63
C LYS A 22 2.37 0.34 2.06
N LEU A 23 2.71 -0.15 0.87
CA LEU A 23 2.11 -1.35 0.32
C LEU A 23 2.80 -2.60 0.84
N ASN A 24 2.03 -3.63 1.16
CA ASN A 24 2.58 -4.97 1.40
C ASN A 24 2.77 -5.74 0.08
N GLY A 25 3.47 -6.88 0.13
CA GLY A 25 3.82 -7.66 -1.07
C GLY A 25 2.62 -8.14 -1.89
N ALA A 26 1.48 -8.46 -1.26
CA ALA A 26 0.27 -8.86 -1.98
C ALA A 26 -0.40 -7.66 -2.69
N GLU A 27 -0.40 -6.50 -2.05
CA GLU A 27 -0.90 -5.25 -2.65
C GLU A 27 -0.02 -4.78 -3.81
N MET A 28 1.30 -5.01 -3.76
CA MET A 28 2.19 -4.71 -4.88
C MET A 28 1.85 -5.54 -6.12
N ILE A 29 1.50 -6.82 -5.96
CA ILE A 29 1.05 -7.68 -7.08
C ILE A 29 -0.28 -7.18 -7.65
N SER A 30 -1.24 -6.83 -6.79
CA SER A 30 -2.58 -6.42 -7.22
C SER A 30 -2.59 -5.12 -8.01
N CYS A 31 -1.69 -4.20 -7.64
CA CYS A 31 -1.52 -2.92 -8.30
C CYS A 31 -0.64 -3.00 -9.57
N GLY A 32 -0.11 -4.18 -9.90
CA GLY A 32 0.80 -4.36 -11.03
C GLY A 32 2.19 -3.75 -10.82
N LEU A 33 2.58 -3.48 -9.56
CA LEU A 33 3.89 -2.97 -9.18
C LEU A 33 4.92 -4.09 -8.96
N ALA A 34 4.45 -5.29 -8.61
CA ALA A 34 5.25 -6.51 -8.55
C ALA A 34 4.75 -7.52 -9.58
N ILE A 35 5.69 -8.31 -10.13
CA ILE A 35 5.40 -9.35 -11.14
C ILE A 35 5.28 -10.75 -10.53
N HIS A 36 5.96 -11.01 -9.42
CA HIS A 36 6.01 -12.31 -8.74
C HIS A 36 5.95 -12.12 -7.24
N TYR A 37 5.31 -13.05 -6.54
CA TYR A 37 5.20 -13.03 -5.08
C TYR A 37 5.53 -14.41 -4.53
N ALA A 38 6.39 -14.47 -3.52
CA ALA A 38 6.74 -15.71 -2.85
C ALA A 38 6.90 -15.46 -1.36
N HIS A 39 6.53 -16.44 -0.54
CA HIS A 39 6.80 -16.39 0.88
C HIS A 39 8.32 -16.31 1.16
N SER A 40 8.71 -15.54 2.18
CA SER A 40 10.12 -15.26 2.51
C SER A 40 10.93 -16.54 2.80
N SER A 41 10.30 -17.61 3.27
CA SER A 41 10.94 -18.91 3.48
C SER A 41 11.51 -19.54 2.20
N LYS A 42 11.03 -19.15 1.03
CA LYS A 42 11.51 -19.64 -0.28
C LYS A 42 12.66 -18.81 -0.85
N LEU A 43 12.99 -17.68 -0.23
CA LEU A 43 13.96 -16.72 -0.78
C LEU A 43 15.34 -17.34 -1.00
N ALA A 44 15.85 -18.10 -0.03
CA ALA A 44 17.12 -18.81 -0.17
C ALA A 44 17.12 -19.84 -1.33
N LEU A 45 15.98 -20.51 -1.56
CA LEU A 45 15.84 -21.46 -2.67
C LEU A 45 15.81 -20.74 -4.01
N ILE A 46 15.14 -19.58 -4.09
CA ILE A 46 15.08 -18.76 -5.30
C ILE A 46 16.48 -18.25 -5.65
N GLU A 47 17.22 -17.71 -4.67
CA GLU A 47 18.59 -17.23 -4.86
C GLU A 47 19.53 -18.34 -5.37
N GLU A 48 19.44 -19.54 -4.77
CA GLU A 48 20.26 -20.68 -5.19
C GLU A 48 19.96 -21.10 -6.63
N GLN A 49 18.69 -21.13 -7.03
CA GLN A 49 18.30 -21.53 -8.38
C GLN A 49 18.68 -20.48 -9.42
N LEU A 50 18.44 -19.21 -9.12
CA LEU A 50 18.85 -18.11 -10.00
C LEU A 50 20.37 -18.04 -10.13
N GLY A 51 21.12 -18.29 -9.06
CA GLY A 51 22.58 -18.33 -9.10
C GLY A 51 23.17 -19.49 -9.93
N LYS A 52 22.37 -20.53 -10.22
CA LYS A 52 22.76 -21.67 -11.08
C LYS A 52 22.30 -21.52 -12.53
N LEU A 53 21.43 -20.55 -12.82
CA LEU A 53 21.04 -20.25 -14.19
C LEU A 53 22.23 -19.59 -14.91
N ASP A 54 22.81 -20.29 -15.88
CA ASP A 54 23.81 -19.74 -16.80
C ASP A 54 23.10 -19.34 -18.11
N THR A 55 22.32 -18.26 -18.03
CA THR A 55 21.57 -17.73 -19.18
C THR A 55 21.25 -16.25 -18.98
N ASP A 56 21.38 -15.47 -20.05
CA ASP A 56 20.97 -14.07 -20.10
C ASP A 56 19.54 -13.90 -20.66
N ASP A 57 18.83 -15.01 -20.91
CA ASP A 57 17.47 -14.99 -21.45
C ASP A 57 16.43 -14.62 -20.37
N PRO A 58 15.73 -13.47 -20.48
CA PRO A 58 14.73 -13.05 -19.51
C PRO A 58 13.58 -14.05 -19.35
N SER A 59 13.18 -14.74 -20.42
CA SER A 59 12.09 -15.72 -20.37
C SER A 59 12.45 -16.97 -19.56
N ALA A 60 13.72 -17.36 -19.56
CA ALA A 60 14.21 -18.47 -18.74
C ALA A 60 14.19 -18.10 -17.24
N ILE A 61 14.50 -16.84 -16.90
CA ILE A 61 14.43 -16.31 -15.53
C ILE A 61 12.97 -16.27 -15.05
N GLU A 62 12.06 -15.74 -15.87
CA GLU A 62 10.63 -15.68 -15.58
C GLU A 62 10.06 -17.08 -15.30
N THR A 63 10.30 -18.02 -16.20
CA THR A 63 9.87 -19.42 -16.03
C THR A 63 10.42 -20.06 -14.74
N SER A 64 11.62 -19.65 -14.31
CA SER A 64 12.20 -20.12 -13.05
C SER A 64 11.49 -19.52 -11.84
N LEU A 65 11.18 -18.23 -11.86
CA LEU A 65 10.47 -17.52 -10.80
C LEU A 65 9.03 -18.00 -10.62
N GLU A 66 8.33 -18.29 -11.72
CA GLU A 66 6.95 -18.81 -11.70
C GLU A 66 6.80 -20.06 -10.83
N LYS A 67 7.81 -20.94 -10.80
CA LYS A 67 7.78 -22.18 -10.01
C LYS A 67 7.69 -21.96 -8.50
N TYR A 68 8.17 -20.81 -8.04
CA TYR A 68 8.21 -20.45 -6.62
C TYR A 68 7.15 -19.43 -6.24
N SER A 69 6.51 -18.82 -7.24
CA SER A 69 5.47 -17.83 -7.04
C SER A 69 4.25 -18.48 -6.37
N ASP A 70 3.79 -17.87 -5.30
CA ASP A 70 2.54 -18.21 -4.64
C ASP A 70 1.37 -17.53 -5.37
N LEU A 71 0.24 -18.24 -5.48
CA LEU A 71 -1.01 -17.66 -5.96
C LEU A 71 -1.54 -16.70 -4.90
N VAL A 72 -1.52 -15.41 -5.20
CA VAL A 72 -2.16 -14.39 -4.36
C VAL A 72 -3.63 -14.30 -4.76
N TYR A 73 -4.52 -14.92 -3.97
CA TYR A 73 -5.95 -14.62 -4.05
C TYR A 73 -6.21 -13.33 -3.29
N LEU A 74 -6.27 -12.22 -4.02
CA LEU A 74 -6.65 -10.95 -3.44
C LEU A 74 -8.15 -10.93 -3.19
N ASP A 75 -8.52 -10.44 -2.01
CA ASP A 75 -9.82 -9.85 -1.78
C ASP A 75 -9.88 -8.55 -2.60
N ASN A 76 -10.14 -8.72 -3.90
CA ASN A 76 -10.08 -7.72 -4.97
C ASN A 76 -10.93 -6.48 -4.66
N ILE A 77 -11.84 -6.59 -3.69
CA ILE A 77 -12.74 -5.53 -3.25
C ILE A 77 -11.97 -4.43 -2.51
N SER A 78 -10.91 -4.74 -1.76
CA SER A 78 -10.22 -3.73 -0.91
C SER A 78 -9.36 -2.73 -1.70
N VAL A 79 -8.66 -3.18 -2.75
CA VAL A 79 -7.74 -2.33 -3.53
C VAL A 79 -8.48 -1.68 -4.70
N LEU A 80 -9.35 -2.39 -5.42
CA LEU A 80 -10.15 -1.81 -6.52
C LEU A 80 -11.12 -0.73 -6.02
N HIS A 81 -11.73 -0.93 -4.84
CA HIS A 81 -12.60 0.09 -4.28
C HIS A 81 -11.81 1.33 -3.82
N ARG A 82 -10.58 1.13 -3.32
CA ARG A 82 -9.65 2.25 -3.09
C ARG A 82 -9.30 2.94 -4.41
N ILE A 83 -8.98 2.21 -5.47
CA ILE A 83 -8.68 2.77 -6.80
C ILE A 83 -9.82 3.63 -7.35
N GLU A 84 -11.09 3.20 -7.27
CA GLU A 84 -12.22 4.01 -7.74
C GLU A 84 -12.38 5.30 -6.93
N ILE A 85 -12.19 5.23 -5.60
CA ILE A 85 -12.16 6.40 -4.73
C ILE A 85 -10.97 7.30 -5.09
N LEU A 86 -9.80 6.72 -5.39
CA LEU A 86 -8.59 7.44 -5.76
C LEU A 86 -8.73 8.11 -7.13
N ASP A 87 -9.26 7.44 -8.14
CA ASP A 87 -9.51 8.04 -9.47
C ASP A 87 -10.45 9.25 -9.34
N LYS A 88 -11.45 9.18 -8.48
CA LYS A 88 -12.29 10.33 -8.15
C LYS A 88 -11.52 11.44 -7.43
N CYS A 89 -10.75 11.11 -6.40
CA CYS A 89 -10.03 12.12 -5.59
C CYS A 89 -8.91 12.80 -6.38
N PHE A 90 -8.13 12.03 -7.15
CA PHE A 90 -7.00 12.48 -7.95
C PHE A 90 -7.39 12.96 -9.35
N SER A 91 -8.69 13.06 -9.65
CA SER A 91 -9.17 13.73 -10.86
C SER A 91 -9.20 15.26 -10.74
N HIS A 92 -8.88 15.82 -9.57
CA HIS A 92 -8.81 17.26 -9.35
C HIS A 92 -7.43 17.80 -9.72
N ASP A 93 -7.37 19.06 -10.16
CA ASP A 93 -6.16 19.67 -10.73
C ASP A 93 -5.22 20.26 -9.65
N THR A 94 -5.68 20.36 -8.40
CA THR A 94 -4.91 20.97 -7.29
C THR A 94 -4.75 20.02 -6.10
N VAL A 95 -3.61 20.14 -5.41
CA VAL A 95 -3.29 19.30 -4.23
C VAL A 95 -4.30 19.56 -3.11
N GLU A 96 -4.75 20.81 -2.95
CA GLU A 96 -5.76 21.22 -1.99
C GLU A 96 -7.09 20.47 -2.21
N GLU A 97 -7.58 20.43 -3.46
CA GLU A 97 -8.82 19.72 -3.80
C GLU A 97 -8.70 18.20 -3.63
N ILE A 98 -7.53 17.64 -3.94
CA ILE A 98 -7.24 16.21 -3.73
C ILE A 98 -7.30 15.88 -2.23
N ILE A 99 -6.63 16.67 -1.37
CA ILE A 99 -6.63 16.46 0.08
C ILE A 99 -8.04 16.61 0.67
N ASP A 100 -8.78 17.65 0.26
CA ASP A 100 -10.16 17.85 0.69
C ASP A 100 -11.05 16.66 0.31
N SER A 101 -10.87 16.10 -0.89
CA SER A 101 -11.66 14.95 -1.35
C SER A 101 -11.33 13.62 -0.67
N LEU A 102 -10.09 13.46 -0.18
CA LEU A 102 -9.63 12.29 0.56
C LEU A 102 -10.15 12.25 2.00
N TRP A 103 -10.42 13.42 2.59
CA TRP A 103 -10.89 13.51 3.96
C TRP A 103 -12.41 13.28 4.02
N ASN A 104 -12.87 12.53 5.03
CA ASN A 104 -14.31 12.38 5.32
C ASN A 104 -14.57 12.74 6.79
N PRO A 105 -15.34 13.80 7.05
CA PRO A 105 -16.13 14.58 6.10
C PRO A 105 -15.31 15.69 5.43
N PRO A 106 -15.33 15.81 4.09
CA PRO A 106 -14.40 16.64 3.30
C PRO A 106 -14.46 18.14 3.61
N ARG A 107 -15.47 18.58 4.38
CA ARG A 107 -15.57 19.96 4.87
C ARG A 107 -15.91 19.98 6.34
N LEU A 108 -15.41 21.01 7.02
CA LEU A 108 -15.66 21.21 8.44
C LEU A 108 -17.16 21.36 8.75
N GLU A 109 -17.94 21.95 7.82
CA GLU A 109 -19.39 22.08 7.98
C GLU A 109 -20.15 20.75 8.00
N GLN A 110 -19.52 19.68 7.50
CA GLN A 110 -20.08 18.33 7.46
C GLN A 110 -19.66 17.49 8.69
N VAL A 111 -18.80 18.02 9.55
CA VAL A 111 -18.46 17.41 10.84
C VAL A 111 -19.66 17.52 11.77
N SER A 112 -20.31 16.38 12.05
CA SER A 112 -21.42 16.32 12.99
C SER A 112 -20.92 16.34 14.43
N LYS A 113 -21.78 16.82 15.35
CA LYS A 113 -21.49 16.82 16.78
C LYS A 113 -21.23 15.40 17.31
N ASP A 114 -21.96 14.41 16.80
CA ASP A 114 -21.81 13.00 17.17
C ASP A 114 -20.42 12.45 16.78
N MET A 115 -19.87 12.87 15.63
CA MET A 115 -18.54 12.48 15.19
C MET A 115 -17.45 13.06 16.11
N VAL A 116 -17.62 14.32 16.52
CA VAL A 116 -16.73 14.96 17.50
C VAL A 116 -16.82 14.23 18.84
N GLU A 117 -18.02 13.96 19.34
CA GLU A 117 -18.21 13.26 20.61
C GLU A 117 -17.64 11.83 20.59
N HIS A 118 -17.71 11.15 19.44
CA HIS A 118 -17.09 9.83 19.26
C HIS A 118 -15.56 9.90 19.27
N TYR A 119 -14.96 10.82 18.51
CA TYR A 119 -13.50 10.95 18.41
C TYR A 119 -12.86 11.42 19.72
N PHE A 120 -13.55 12.30 20.44
CA PHE A 120 -13.15 12.78 21.76
C PHE A 120 -13.69 11.91 22.91
N SER A 121 -14.27 10.74 22.61
CA SER A 121 -14.71 9.84 23.65
C SER A 121 -13.51 9.29 24.42
N PRO A 122 -13.62 9.09 25.75
CA PRO A 122 -12.55 8.48 26.52
C PRO A 122 -12.23 7.10 25.95
N LEU A 123 -10.95 6.84 25.64
CA LEU A 123 -10.49 5.52 25.22
C LEU A 123 -10.96 4.49 26.25
N SER A 124 -11.64 3.45 25.78
CA SER A 124 -12.09 2.37 26.66
C SER A 124 -10.87 1.71 27.34
N LYS A 125 -11.00 1.26 28.59
CA LYS A 125 -9.90 0.68 29.40
C LYS A 125 -9.25 -0.59 28.82
N SER A 126 -9.63 -1.01 27.62
CA SER A 126 -9.17 -2.22 26.94
C SER A 126 -8.22 -1.96 25.78
N GLU A 127 -7.88 -0.70 25.46
CA GLU A 127 -6.77 -0.43 24.55
C GLU A 127 -5.44 -0.62 25.29
N PRO A 128 -4.46 -1.35 24.72
CA PRO A 128 -3.12 -1.37 25.27
C PRO A 128 -2.59 0.06 25.19
N GLU A 129 -2.21 0.63 26.34
CA GLU A 129 -1.49 1.90 26.36
C GLU A 129 -0.30 1.77 25.39
N LEU A 130 -0.20 2.71 24.44
CA LEU A 130 0.97 2.84 23.60
C LEU A 130 2.18 3.02 24.52
N GLU A 131 2.95 1.94 24.73
CA GLU A 131 4.25 2.03 25.36
C GLU A 131 5.15 2.86 24.44
N LEU A 132 5.16 4.18 24.67
CA LEU A 132 6.13 5.07 24.07
C LEU A 132 7.51 4.54 24.48
N PRO A 133 8.41 4.23 23.53
CA PRO A 133 9.78 3.87 23.86
C PRO A 133 10.38 5.00 24.68
N THR A 134 10.44 4.82 26.00
CA THR A 134 11.09 5.75 26.91
C THR A 134 12.58 5.41 26.98
N GLU A 135 13.15 4.97 25.86
CA GLU A 135 14.57 4.68 25.77
C GLU A 135 15.34 5.99 25.90
N VAL A 136 15.72 6.24 27.14
CA VAL A 136 16.95 6.85 27.63
C VAL A 136 17.45 7.96 26.73
N ARG A 137 17.12 9.20 27.10
CA ARG A 137 17.95 10.35 26.75
C ARG A 137 19.32 10.14 27.39
N GLU A 138 20.23 9.47 26.69
CA GLU A 138 21.64 9.57 27.00
C GLU A 138 22.03 11.03 26.81
N ALA A 139 22.27 11.72 27.92
CA ALA A 139 22.89 13.02 27.88
C ALA A 139 24.31 12.81 27.35
N PHE A 140 24.57 13.31 26.14
CA PHE A 140 25.93 13.44 25.63
C PHE A 140 26.76 14.18 26.69
N THR A 141 27.68 13.46 27.34
CA THR A 141 28.76 14.02 28.15
C THR A 141 30.05 13.89 27.37
#